data_AF-A0A6P1P118-F1
#
_entry.id   AF-A0A6P1P118-F1
#
_cell.length_a   1.000
_cell.length_b   1.000
_cell.length_c   1.000
_cell.angle_alpha   90.00
_cell.angle_beta   90.00
_cell.angle_gamma   90.00
#
_symmetry.space_group_name_H-M   'P 1'
#
loop_
_entity.id
_entity.type
_entity.pdbx_description
1 polymer ?
#
loop_
_entity_poly.entity_id
_entity_poly.type
_entity_poly.pdbx_seq_one_letter_code
_entity_poly.pdbx_strand_id
1 'polypeptide(L)'
;MQKLVHLFIFCIQASLTAVILVCLYLLFAVLDYEGGFPGFMGLVLFQPLMALLCAVVTVGAVFLMGLPIRVSRRLHHWWRKHFYLAILLAVLGVLFCLVSLVPSFMKEVTYQEGGATIRKTIPNVALFLWGWGTLAFGTLHLFPPLGIEARIKQLVAKMLKLGVERLDVKSSKRLLDSDLHPKG
;
A
#
# COMPACT_ATOMS: atom_id res chain seq x y z
N MET A 1 2.01 21.26 -12.68
CA MET A 1 3.14 20.44 -12.18
C MET A 1 3.02 20.03 -10.71
N GLN A 2 2.80 20.94 -9.75
CA GLN A 2 2.73 20.56 -8.33
C GLN A 2 1.65 19.49 -8.02
N LYS A 3 0.44 19.63 -8.58
CA LYS A 3 -0.64 18.64 -8.42
C LYS A 3 -0.26 17.23 -8.92
N LEU A 4 0.46 17.15 -10.05
CA LEU A 4 0.93 15.89 -10.64
C LEU A 4 1.94 15.18 -9.73
N VAL A 5 2.87 15.92 -9.13
CA VAL A 5 3.86 15.35 -8.19
C VAL A 5 3.17 14.84 -6.93
N HIS A 6 2.20 15.57 -6.39
CA HIS A 6 1.43 15.11 -5.23
C HIS A 6 0.61 13.85 -5.54
N LEU A 7 -0.02 13.78 -6.71
CA LEU A 7 -0.73 12.59 -7.16
C LEU A 7 0.23 11.40 -7.31
N PHE A 8 1.38 11.60 -7.94
CA PHE A 8 2.38 10.55 -8.12
C PHE A 8 2.92 10.01 -6.79
N ILE A 9 3.24 10.88 -5.83
CA ILE A 9 3.66 10.49 -4.48
C ILE A 9 2.54 9.70 -3.79
N PHE A 10 1.30 10.15 -3.91
CA PHE A 10 0.15 9.44 -3.34
C PHE A 10 -0.01 8.04 -3.95
N CYS A 11 0.08 7.91 -5.27
CA CYS A 11 0.02 6.60 -5.94
C CYS A 11 1.11 5.66 -5.40
N ILE A 12 2.34 6.12 -5.25
CA ILE A 12 3.43 5.32 -4.65
C ILE A 12 3.09 4.92 -3.21
N GLN A 13 2.62 5.85 -2.38
CA GLN A 13 2.23 5.56 -0.99
C GLN A 13 1.12 4.51 -0.92
N ALA A 14 0.08 4.67 -1.75
CA ALA A 14 -1.05 3.76 -1.80
C ALA A 14 -0.63 2.36 -2.28
N SER A 15 0.16 2.28 -3.35
CA SER A 15 0.69 1.01 -3.84
C SER A 15 1.60 0.33 -2.82
N LEU A 16 2.50 1.06 -2.18
CA LEU A 16 3.37 0.51 -1.13
C LEU A 16 2.56 -0.01 0.06
N THR A 17 1.57 0.75 0.51
CA THR A 17 0.66 0.34 1.59
C THR A 17 -0.10 -0.93 1.20
N ALA A 18 -0.66 -0.98 0.00
CA ALA A 18 -1.41 -2.15 -0.47
C ALA A 18 -0.51 -3.39 -0.55
N VAL A 19 0.72 -3.27 -1.07
CA VAL A 19 1.68 -4.38 -1.11
C VAL A 19 2.01 -4.89 0.29
N ILE A 20 2.30 -3.99 1.24
CA ILE A 20 2.58 -4.38 2.64
C ILE A 20 1.40 -5.13 3.24
N LEU A 21 0.17 -4.65 3.04
CA LEU A 21 -1.04 -5.30 3.53
C LEU A 21 -1.27 -6.66 2.89
N VAL A 22 -1.11 -6.78 1.57
CA VAL A 22 -1.23 -8.07 0.87
C VAL A 22 -0.19 -9.06 1.38
N CYS A 23 1.08 -8.64 1.53
CA CYS A 23 2.12 -9.50 2.08
C CYS A 23 1.81 -9.95 3.51
N LEU A 24 1.35 -9.04 4.36
CA LEU A 24 0.98 -9.35 5.74
C LEU A 24 -0.20 -10.33 5.79
N TYR A 25 -1.23 -10.12 4.96
CA TYR A 25 -2.37 -11.04 4.87
C TYR A 25 -1.92 -12.43 4.44
N LEU A 26 -1.13 -12.52 3.36
CA LEU A 26 -0.65 -13.80 2.86
C LEU A 26 0.25 -14.52 3.86
N LEU A 27 1.05 -13.78 4.64
CA LEU A 27 1.81 -14.35 5.75
C LEU A 27 0.90 -15.03 6.77
N PHE A 28 -0.17 -14.37 7.21
CA PHE A 28 -1.15 -14.97 8.12
C PHE A 28 -1.90 -16.15 7.50
N ALA A 29 -2.25 -16.06 6.21
CA ALA A 29 -2.90 -17.17 5.50
C ALA A 29 -1.99 -18.40 5.38
N VAL A 30 -0.68 -18.22 5.22
CA VAL A 30 0.30 -19.31 5.23
C VAL A 30 0.46 -19.90 6.64
N LEU A 31 0.44 -19.07 7.68
CA LEU A 31 0.49 -19.55 9.07
C LEU A 31 -0.75 -20.34 9.48
N ASP A 32 -1.90 -20.05 8.87
CA ASP A 32 -3.19 -20.73 9.10
C ASP A 32 -3.45 -21.91 8.13
N TYR A 33 -2.46 -22.29 7.32
CA TYR A 33 -2.61 -23.34 6.33
C TYR A 33 -2.59 -24.74 6.96
N GLU A 34 -3.71 -25.46 6.85
CA GLU A 34 -3.89 -26.80 7.45
C GLU A 34 -3.54 -27.97 6.50
N GLY A 35 -3.07 -27.70 5.28
CA GLY A 35 -2.73 -28.74 4.31
C GLY A 35 -3.88 -29.14 3.38
N GLY A 36 -3.64 -30.19 2.58
CA GLY A 36 -4.62 -30.76 1.66
C GLY A 36 -4.76 -30.01 0.32
N PHE A 37 -5.22 -30.73 -0.71
CA PHE A 37 -5.41 -30.16 -2.04
C PHE A 37 -6.43 -28.99 -2.06
N PRO A 38 -7.59 -29.06 -1.36
CA PRO A 38 -8.52 -27.93 -1.27
C PRO A 38 -7.90 -26.72 -0.57
N GLY A 39 -7.17 -26.94 0.52
CA GLY A 39 -6.48 -25.87 1.26
C GLY A 39 -5.42 -25.18 0.38
N PHE A 40 -4.66 -25.96 -0.40
CA PHE A 40 -3.64 -25.42 -1.31
C PHE A 40 -4.27 -24.56 -2.40
N MET A 41 -5.34 -25.04 -3.03
CA MET A 41 -6.07 -24.27 -4.03
C MET A 41 -6.67 -22.99 -3.44
N GLY A 42 -7.19 -23.08 -2.21
CA GLY A 42 -7.59 -21.94 -1.38
C GLY A 42 -6.48 -20.90 -1.23
N LEU A 43 -5.30 -21.35 -0.77
CA LEU A 43 -4.14 -20.53 -0.50
C LEU A 43 -3.57 -19.85 -1.76
N VAL A 44 -3.52 -20.55 -2.89
CA VAL A 44 -2.88 -20.04 -4.12
C VAL A 44 -3.81 -19.13 -4.91
N LEU A 45 -5.11 -19.43 -4.97
CA LEU A 45 -6.04 -18.69 -5.84
C LEU A 45 -6.92 -17.71 -5.07
N PHE A 46 -7.53 -18.15 -3.95
CA PHE A 46 -8.52 -17.35 -3.24
C PHE A 46 -7.90 -16.37 -2.25
N GLN A 47 -6.86 -16.77 -1.51
CA GLN A 47 -6.23 -15.91 -0.51
C GLN A 47 -5.62 -14.63 -1.11
N PRO A 48 -4.92 -14.64 -2.26
CA PRO A 48 -4.41 -13.41 -2.87
C PRO A 48 -5.50 -12.44 -3.34
N LEU A 49 -6.60 -12.97 -3.87
CA LEU A 49 -7.76 -12.16 -4.28
C LEU A 49 -8.40 -11.47 -3.08
N MET A 50 -8.59 -12.22 -1.98
CA MET A 50 -9.11 -11.67 -0.72
C MET A 50 -8.14 -10.65 -0.10
N ALA A 51 -6.83 -10.95 -0.12
CA ALA A 51 -5.80 -10.02 0.34
C ALA A 51 -5.87 -8.68 -0.40
N LEU A 52 -6.01 -8.73 -1.73
CA LEU A 52 -6.12 -7.54 -2.57
C LEU A 52 -7.40 -6.76 -2.26
N LEU A 53 -8.54 -7.43 -2.16
CA LEU A 53 -9.81 -6.79 -1.82
C LEU A 53 -9.73 -6.09 -0.45
N CYS A 54 -9.25 -6.79 0.58
CA CYS A 54 -9.05 -6.23 1.91
C CYS A 54 -8.09 -5.04 1.90
N ALA A 55 -6.98 -5.13 1.15
CA ALA A 55 -6.03 -4.03 1.02
C ALA A 55 -6.67 -2.80 0.36
N VAL A 56 -7.43 -2.96 -0.72
CA VAL A 56 -8.13 -1.85 -1.41
C VAL A 56 -9.13 -1.17 -0.48
N VAL A 57 -9.97 -1.95 0.20
CA VAL A 57 -10.97 -1.42 1.16
C VAL A 57 -10.27 -0.69 2.30
N THR A 58 -9.21 -1.28 2.86
CA THR A 58 -8.45 -0.67 3.96
C THR A 58 -7.80 0.63 3.53
N VAL A 59 -7.09 0.65 2.39
CA VAL A 59 -6.46 1.87 1.85
C VAL A 59 -7.50 2.95 1.62
N GLY A 60 -8.67 2.61 1.08
CA GLY A 60 -9.79 3.54 0.93
C GLY A 60 -10.26 4.11 2.26
N ALA A 61 -10.51 3.25 3.26
CA ALA A 61 -10.95 3.66 4.59
C ALA A 61 -9.93 4.57 5.28
N VAL A 62 -8.65 4.16 5.34
CA VAL A 62 -7.60 4.97 6.00
C VAL A 62 -7.31 6.26 5.23
N PHE A 63 -7.47 6.28 3.90
CA PHE A 63 -7.36 7.51 3.12
C PHE A 63 -8.44 8.52 3.52
N LEU A 64 -9.70 8.09 3.63
CA LEU A 64 -10.80 8.95 4.07
C LEU A 64 -10.56 9.47 5.49
N MET A 65 -10.10 8.61 6.40
CA MET A 65 -9.77 9.02 7.78
C MET A 65 -8.60 10.02 7.84
N GLY A 66 -7.61 9.87 6.97
CA GLY A 66 -6.44 10.76 6.89
C GLY A 66 -6.64 11.98 5.98
N LEU A 67 -7.81 12.14 5.35
CA LEU A 67 -8.11 13.28 4.49
C LEU A 67 -7.90 14.64 5.18
N PRO A 68 -8.25 14.84 6.46
CA PRO A 68 -7.96 16.09 7.17
C PRO A 68 -6.46 16.47 7.17
N ILE A 69 -5.58 15.46 7.24
CA ILE A 69 -4.11 15.64 7.20
C ILE A 69 -3.65 16.13 5.82
N ARG A 70 -4.35 15.74 4.75
CA ARG A 70 -4.01 16.12 3.37
C ARG A 70 -4.59 17.47 2.96
N VAL A 71 -5.77 17.82 3.46
CA VAL A 71 -6.49 19.05 3.06
C VAL A 71 -6.05 20.26 3.87
N SER A 72 -5.88 20.13 5.19
CA SER A 72 -5.49 21.25 6.04
C SER A 72 -4.01 21.57 5.90
N ARG A 73 -3.66 22.76 5.40
CA ARG A 73 -2.26 23.19 5.24
C ARG A 73 -1.46 23.13 6.54
N ARG A 74 -2.09 23.51 7.66
CA ARG A 74 -1.45 23.51 8.99
C ARG A 74 -1.16 22.09 9.46
N LEU A 75 -2.15 21.19 9.34
CA LEU A 75 -1.99 19.80 9.76
C LEU A 75 -1.00 19.06 8.84
N HIS A 76 -1.08 19.31 7.53
CA HIS A 76 -0.15 18.76 6.55
C HIS A 76 1.30 19.16 6.87
N HIS A 77 1.55 20.45 7.09
CA HIS A 77 2.90 20.94 7.42
C HIS A 77 3.41 20.34 8.74
N TRP A 78 2.56 20.30 9.76
CA TRP A 78 2.90 19.69 11.05
C TRP A 78 3.22 18.20 10.91
N TRP A 79 2.38 17.44 10.22
CA TRP A 79 2.56 16.01 10.02
C TRP A 79 3.84 15.70 9.25
N ARG A 80 4.17 16.52 8.25
CA ARG A 80 5.42 16.40 7.49
C ARG A 80 6.67 16.72 8.30
N LYS A 81 6.60 17.70 9.20
CA LYS A 81 7.69 17.99 10.14
C LYS A 81 7.91 16.81 11.09
N HIS A 82 6.84 16.13 11.49
CA HIS A 82 6.87 14.99 12.39
C HIS A 82 6.63 13.66 11.66
N PHE A 83 7.25 13.46 10.49
CA PHE A 83 7.08 12.25 9.68
C PHE A 83 7.44 10.96 10.43
N TYR A 84 8.29 11.06 11.46
CA TYR A 84 8.63 9.95 12.36
C TYR A 84 7.42 9.40 13.12
N LEU A 85 6.34 10.18 13.31
CA LEU A 85 5.10 9.66 13.90
C LEU A 85 4.44 8.63 12.98
N ALA A 86 4.46 8.84 11.66
CA ALA A 86 3.95 7.87 10.70
C ALA A 86 4.78 6.57 10.72
N ILE A 87 6.10 6.69 10.88
CA ILE A 87 7.00 5.54 11.06
C ILE A 87 6.68 4.81 12.37
N LEU A 88 6.53 5.55 13.48
CA LEU A 88 6.18 4.98 14.78
C LEU A 88 4.85 4.23 14.73
N LEU A 89 3.83 4.80 14.07
CA LEU A 89 2.55 4.13 13.85
C LEU A 89 2.70 2.84 13.02
N ALA A 90 3.50 2.87 11.95
CA ALA A 90 3.77 1.68 11.17
C ALA A 90 4.45 0.58 12.01
N VAL A 91 5.48 0.94 12.79
CA VAL A 91 6.16 0.01 13.71
C VAL A 91 5.20 -0.54 14.75
N LEU A 92 4.38 0.31 15.38
CA LEU A 92 3.37 -0.10 16.35
C LEU A 92 2.32 -1.03 15.73
N GLY A 93 1.93 -0.78 14.48
CA GLY A 93 1.03 -1.65 13.73
C GLY A 93 1.62 -3.05 13.53
N VAL A 94 2.89 -3.15 13.13
CA VAL A 94 3.60 -4.43 13.05
C VAL A 94 3.65 -5.12 14.41
N LEU A 95 3.97 -4.38 15.49
CA LEU A 95 4.01 -4.94 16.83
C LEU A 95 2.65 -5.52 17.26
N PHE A 96 1.54 -4.83 17.01
CA PHE A 96 0.21 -5.37 17.31
C PHE A 96 -0.12 -6.64 16.50
N CYS A 97 0.30 -6.71 15.24
CA CYS A 97 0.17 -7.93 14.45
C CYS A 97 1.05 -9.07 14.98
N LEU A 98 2.26 -8.80 15.47
CA LEU A 98 3.11 -9.83 16.07
C LEU A 98 2.58 -10.29 17.42
N VAL A 99 2.10 -9.36 18.26
CA VAL A 99 1.51 -9.68 19.57
C VAL A 99 0.23 -10.49 19.42
N SER A 100 -0.54 -10.32 18.33
CA SER A 100 -1.72 -11.14 18.07
C SER A 100 -1.41 -12.63 17.87
N LEU A 101 -0.15 -12.96 17.52
CA LEU A 101 0.36 -14.32 17.35
C LEU A 101 1.01 -14.91 18.62
N VAL A 102 1.12 -14.14 19.71
CA VAL A 102 1.69 -14.65 20.96
C VAL A 102 0.69 -15.60 21.63
N PRO A 103 1.10 -16.80 22.10
CA PRO A 103 0.19 -17.80 22.66
C PRO A 103 -0.74 -17.27 23.76
N SER A 104 -0.24 -16.38 24.63
CA SER A 104 -1.03 -15.74 25.70
C SER A 104 -2.18 -14.85 25.20
N PHE A 105 -2.14 -14.41 23.95
CA PHE A 105 -3.16 -13.55 23.35
C PHE A 105 -4.06 -14.29 22.35
N MET A 106 -3.66 -15.48 21.91
CA MET A 106 -4.46 -16.32 21.03
C MET A 106 -5.75 -16.79 21.73
N LYS A 107 -6.78 -17.06 20.94
CA LYS A 107 -8.07 -17.57 21.43
C LYS A 107 -8.32 -18.97 20.90
N GLU A 108 -8.72 -19.88 21.78
CA GLU A 108 -9.25 -21.18 21.37
C GLU A 108 -10.69 -21.00 20.90
N VAL A 109 -10.98 -21.51 19.70
CA VAL A 109 -12.32 -21.59 19.14
C VAL A 109 -12.62 -23.05 18.87
N THR A 110 -13.78 -23.50 19.33
CA THR A 110 -14.29 -24.85 19.08
C THR A 110 -15.34 -24.80 17.99
N TYR A 111 -15.15 -25.57 16.94
CA TYR A 111 -16.16 -25.77 15.89
C TYR A 111 -16.46 -27.25 15.71
N GLN A 112 -17.68 -27.54 15.25
CA GLN A 112 -18.07 -28.89 14.90
C GLN A 112 -17.90 -29.09 13.40
N GLU A 113 -17.06 -30.05 13.04
CA GLU A 113 -16.83 -30.43 11.65
C GLU A 113 -16.96 -31.95 11.54
N GLY A 114 -17.87 -32.40 10.67
CA GLY A 114 -18.14 -33.84 10.49
C GLY A 114 -18.63 -34.57 11.75
N GLY A 115 -19.24 -33.87 12.71
CA GLY A 115 -19.68 -34.44 13.99
C GLY A 115 -18.59 -34.56 15.06
N ALA A 116 -17.35 -34.18 14.75
CA ALA A 116 -16.27 -34.08 15.72
C ALA A 116 -16.10 -32.62 16.20
N THR A 117 -15.78 -32.43 17.48
CA THR A 117 -15.44 -31.11 18.01
C THR A 117 -13.95 -30.88 17.81
N ILE A 118 -13.60 -29.98 16.90
CA ILE A 118 -12.22 -29.59 16.62
C ILE A 118 -11.92 -28.32 17.43
N ARG A 119 -10.78 -28.31 18.11
CA ARG A 119 -10.27 -27.13 18.82
C ARG A 119 -9.18 -26.50 17.97
N LYS A 120 -9.38 -25.24 17.58
CA LYS A 120 -8.38 -24.47 16.84
C LYS A 120 -8.00 -23.22 17.62
N THR A 121 -6.71 -22.94 17.66
CA THR A 121 -6.18 -21.74 18.26
C THR A 121 -6.00 -20.69 17.18
N ILE A 122 -6.77 -19.60 17.26
CA ILE A 122 -6.70 -18.50 16.29
C ILE A 122 -6.01 -17.26 16.90
N PRO A 123 -5.33 -16.45 16.08
CA PRO A 123 -4.76 -15.18 16.53
C PRO A 123 -5.83 -14.26 17.12
N ASN A 124 -5.39 -13.33 17.97
CA ASN A 124 -6.30 -12.31 18.51
C ASN A 124 -6.77 -11.37 17.40
N VAL A 125 -7.98 -11.60 16.89
CA VAL A 125 -8.55 -10.84 15.76
C VAL A 125 -8.59 -9.34 16.07
N ALA A 126 -8.89 -8.94 17.31
CA ALA A 126 -8.95 -7.52 17.67
C ALA A 126 -7.57 -6.86 17.57
N LEU A 127 -6.53 -7.47 18.15
CA LEU A 127 -5.16 -6.96 18.05
C LEU A 127 -4.66 -6.95 16.60
N PHE A 128 -5.01 -7.98 15.83
CA PHE A 128 -4.68 -8.04 14.42
C PHE A 128 -5.32 -6.88 13.64
N LEU A 129 -6.62 -6.62 13.82
CA LEU A 129 -7.32 -5.52 13.14
C LEU A 129 -6.76 -4.15 13.54
N TRP A 130 -6.43 -3.96 14.82
CA TRP A 130 -5.75 -2.74 15.29
C TRP A 130 -4.37 -2.58 14.67
N GLY A 131 -3.57 -3.65 14.62
CA GLY A 131 -2.27 -3.65 13.97
C GLY A 131 -2.36 -3.34 12.48
N TRP A 132 -3.28 -4.01 11.79
CA TRP A 132 -3.57 -3.84 10.37
C TRP A 132 -3.95 -2.39 10.02
N GLY A 133 -4.92 -1.82 10.74
CA GLY A 133 -5.36 -0.45 10.52
C GLY A 133 -4.28 0.58 10.85
N THR A 134 -3.56 0.39 11.95
CA THR A 134 -2.48 1.31 12.37
C THR A 134 -1.31 1.27 11.38
N LEU A 135 -0.94 0.07 10.92
CA LEU A 135 0.09 -0.12 9.89
C LEU A 135 -0.31 0.54 8.57
N ALA A 136 -1.54 0.30 8.11
CA ALA A 136 -2.07 0.91 6.89
C ALA A 136 -2.08 2.44 6.97
N PHE A 137 -2.54 2.99 8.11
CA PHE A 137 -2.60 4.42 8.31
C PHE A 137 -1.20 5.05 8.35
N GLY A 138 -0.28 4.44 9.09
CA GLY A 138 1.11 4.90 9.21
C GLY A 138 1.85 4.88 7.87
N THR A 139 1.74 3.79 7.11
CA THR A 139 2.41 3.66 5.80
C THR A 139 1.81 4.57 4.74
N LEU A 140 0.47 4.68 4.66
CA LEU A 140 -0.20 5.55 3.68
C LEU A 140 0.09 7.04 3.92
N HIS A 141 0.22 7.44 5.19
CA HIS A 141 0.46 8.83 5.59
C HIS A 141 1.94 9.10 5.89
N LEU A 142 2.85 8.25 5.40
CA LEU A 142 4.28 8.49 5.45
C LEU A 142 4.70 9.45 4.35
N PHE A 143 4.59 10.76 4.61
CA PHE A 143 5.00 11.78 3.66
C PHE A 143 6.53 11.88 3.55
N PRO A 144 7.07 12.06 2.33
CA PRO A 144 8.50 12.29 2.19
C PRO A 144 8.92 13.58 2.91
N PRO A 145 10.05 13.56 3.62
CA PRO A 145 10.60 14.77 4.24
C PRO A 145 10.88 15.83 3.18
N LEU A 146 10.86 17.11 3.59
CA LEU A 146 10.93 18.27 2.70
C LEU A 146 12.11 18.22 1.72
N GLY A 147 13.28 17.76 2.19
CA GLY A 147 14.47 17.61 1.35
C GLY A 147 14.33 16.54 0.24
N ILE A 148 13.69 15.42 0.54
CA ILE A 148 13.49 14.33 -0.45
C ILE A 148 12.45 14.76 -1.49
N GLU A 149 11.35 15.39 -1.08
CA GLU A 149 10.35 15.90 -2.01
C GLU A 149 10.95 16.94 -2.98
N ALA A 150 11.82 17.83 -2.50
CA ALA A 150 12.51 18.78 -3.35
C ALA A 150 13.35 18.09 -4.44
N ARG A 151 14.09 17.03 -4.07
CA ARG A 151 14.86 16.21 -5.02
C ARG A 151 13.96 15.49 -6.03
N ILE A 152 12.85 14.92 -5.58
CA ILE A 152 11.86 14.28 -6.46
C ILE A 152 11.31 15.29 -7.47
N LYS A 153 10.95 16.50 -7.01
CA LYS A 153 10.48 17.58 -7.89
C LYS A 153 11.50 17.93 -8.96
N GLN A 154 12.78 18.05 -8.59
CA GLN A 154 13.86 18.31 -9.54
C GLN A 154 14.03 17.18 -10.57
N LEU A 155 14.00 15.92 -10.13
CA LEU A 155 14.11 14.76 -11.02
C LEU A 155 12.93 14.66 -12.00
N VAL A 156 11.70 14.82 -11.52
CA VAL A 156 10.50 14.80 -12.37
C VAL A 156 10.51 15.94 -13.38
N ALA A 157 10.90 17.15 -12.97
CA ALA A 157 11.02 18.29 -13.87
C ALA A 157 12.07 18.04 -14.97
N LYS A 158 13.21 17.45 -14.60
CA LYS A 158 14.27 17.07 -15.56
C LYS A 158 13.78 16.01 -16.55
N MET A 159 13.09 14.98 -16.09
CA MET A 159 12.56 13.92 -16.95
C MET A 159 11.48 14.44 -17.93
N LEU A 160 10.59 15.32 -17.47
CA LEU A 160 9.59 15.94 -18.33
C LEU A 160 10.22 16.82 -19.40
N LYS A 161 11.22 17.63 -19.04
CA LYS A 161 11.95 18.47 -20.00
C LYS A 161 12.60 17.62 -21.11
N LEU A 162 13.28 16.54 -20.72
CA LEU A 162 13.88 15.59 -21.65
C LEU A 162 12.84 14.87 -22.53
N GLY A 163 11.68 14.53 -21.97
CA GLY A 163 10.58 13.91 -22.71
C GLY A 163 9.98 14.83 -23.78
N VAL A 164 9.79 16.11 -23.45
CA VAL A 164 9.29 17.14 -24.38
C VAL A 164 10.29 17.39 -25.51
N GLU A 165 11.58 17.57 -25.19
CA GLU A 165 12.64 17.75 -26.19
C GLU A 165 12.72 16.56 -27.16
N ARG A 166 12.56 15.32 -26.68
CA ARG A 166 12.54 14.13 -27.56
C ARG A 166 11.32 14.09 -28.49
N LEU A 167 10.16 14.53 -28.03
CA LEU A 167 8.94 14.57 -28.85
C LEU A 167 9.05 15.63 -29.94
N ASP A 168 9.64 16.78 -29.63
CA ASP A 168 9.84 17.87 -30.57
C ASP A 168 10.80 17.49 -31.70
N VAL A 169 11.95 16.90 -31.36
CA VAL A 169 12.90 16.35 -32.35
C VAL A 169 12.25 15.31 -33.26
N LYS A 170 11.42 14.41 -32.70
CA LYS A 170 10.73 13.37 -33.48
C LYS A 170 9.62 13.93 -34.38
N SER A 171 9.01 15.05 -34.00
CA SER A 171 8.03 15.76 -34.83
C SER A 171 8.69 16.51 -35.98
N SER A 172 9.75 17.25 -35.69
CA SER A 172 10.54 17.98 -36.70
C SER A 172 11.11 17.04 -37.77
N LYS A 173 11.65 15.87 -37.37
CA LYS A 173 12.15 14.87 -38.32
C LYS A 173 11.04 14.29 -39.21
N ARG A 174 9.83 14.07 -38.67
CA ARG A 174 8.69 13.59 -39.46
C ARG A 174 8.17 14.58 -40.49
N LEU A 175 8.21 15.88 -40.17
CA LEU A 175 7.85 16.94 -41.12
C LEU A 175 8.87 17.03 -42.27
N LEU A 176 10.16 16.97 -41.94
CA LEU A 176 11.23 16.91 -42.94
C LEU A 176 11.10 15.68 -43.86
N ASP A 177 10.79 14.50 -43.30
CA ASP A 177 10.64 13.28 -44.08
C ASP A 177 9.36 13.29 -44.96
N SER A 178 8.29 13.98 -44.56
CA SER A 178 7.07 14.13 -45.38
C SER A 178 7.25 15.10 -46.55
N ASP A 179 8.08 16.14 -46.40
CA ASP A 179 8.38 17.08 -47.47
C ASP A 179 9.31 16.48 -48.55
N LEU A 180 10.13 15.49 -48.17
CA LEU A 180 11.07 14.81 -49.08
C LEU A 180 10.42 13.70 -49.94
N HIS A 181 9.25 13.20 -49.54
CA HIS A 181 8.52 12.16 -50.27
C HIS A 181 7.03 12.53 -50.42
N PRO A 182 6.69 13.51 -51.27
CA PRO A 182 5.30 13.82 -51.55
C PRO A 182 4.65 12.61 -52.22
N LYS A 183 3.64 12.03 -51.56
CA LYS A 183 2.80 10.98 -52.16
C LYS A 183 1.99 11.63 -53.27
N GLY A 184 2.47 11.51 -54.51
CA GLY A 184 1.71 11.75 -55.74
C GLY A 184 0.72 10.62 -56.00
#